data_AF-A0A832GE28-F1
#
_entry.id   AF-A0A832GE28-F1
#
_cell.length_a   1.000
_cell.length_b   1.000
_cell.length_c   1.000
_cell.angle_alpha   90.00
_cell.angle_beta   90.00
_cell.angle_gamma   90.00
#
_symmetry.space_group_name_H-M   'P 1'
#
loop_
_entity.id
_entity.type
_entity.pdbx_description
1 polymer ?
#
loop_
_entity_poly.entity_id
_entity_poly.type
_entity_poly.pdbx_seq_one_letter_code
_entity_poly.pdbx_strand_id
1 'polypeptide(L)'
;MPAAATGPFHSQQSVAKGSTTMRTRLILLGMALGFMGGPVMAEEPSQPARRPLAERFQQFDRNGDGNVGRDEFPSPLFERLDSDQDGSITLQEAQAAWSREQRAGSSRSEPNTASGDTRPPSLLERIGAHYGDIKPQPHREECAEQRPGQPPLKRMPDGDPARDAAGRGQLFESICVAGLTDIQEGMNGLAIVDLNRDGLLDIVATFSAPRGAGGRWGAGEKLRVFINEGGFRFRPHTVKLLDSSVSPESFGRGQVPNLADFDGDGYLDLFVTRHAQMSGGRSNPNDQGLGNGLYLSEGAWDTFRDVSAKMGVQNEKAYNRQPSLGDVNRDGWLDVAVGCDNIKNAMGGFPHSRLYVFQPQAARFADGRFEDIGGTDLVPDFGGFHHDSSKDKAGPDL
;
A
#
# COMPACT_ATOMS: atom_id res chain seq x y z
N MET A 1 -32.04 33.00 66.35
CA MET A 1 -33.26 33.76 65.99
C MET A 1 -32.98 34.56 64.71
N PRO A 2 -33.94 34.66 63.76
CA PRO A 2 -33.65 34.64 62.32
C PRO A 2 -34.07 35.91 61.55
N ALA A 3 -33.70 35.98 60.26
CA ALA A 3 -34.48 36.47 59.09
C ALA A 3 -33.51 36.74 57.90
N ALA A 4 -33.78 36.53 56.60
CA ALA A 4 -34.82 35.90 55.78
C ALA A 4 -34.23 35.80 54.33
N ALA A 5 -34.20 34.64 53.67
CA ALA A 5 -35.05 34.17 52.55
C ALA A 5 -35.40 35.19 51.44
N THR A 6 -35.05 34.89 50.17
CA THR A 6 -35.96 34.46 49.06
C THR A 6 -35.21 34.36 47.71
N GLY A 7 -35.46 33.29 46.94
CA GLY A 7 -35.14 33.18 45.50
C GLY A 7 -36.40 33.28 44.61
N PRO A 8 -36.45 32.62 43.42
CA PRO A 8 -36.03 33.09 42.09
C PRO A 8 -37.15 33.03 41.02
N PHE A 9 -37.02 33.60 39.81
CA PHE A 9 -37.83 33.20 38.63
C PHE A 9 -37.23 33.57 37.25
N HIS A 10 -37.52 32.68 36.27
CA HIS A 10 -37.19 32.64 34.83
C HIS A 10 -37.64 33.83 33.96
N SER A 11 -37.01 34.03 32.79
CA SER A 11 -37.66 33.83 31.46
C SER A 11 -36.78 34.21 30.24
N GLN A 12 -37.00 33.46 29.16
CA GLN A 12 -36.43 33.49 27.80
C GLN A 12 -36.49 34.84 27.06
N GLN A 13 -35.58 35.04 26.09
CA GLN A 13 -35.78 35.83 24.85
C GLN A 13 -34.82 35.25 23.77
N SER A 14 -35.29 34.64 22.68
CA SER A 14 -35.95 35.19 21.49
C SER A 14 -34.99 35.87 20.49
N VAL A 15 -34.94 35.26 19.30
CA VAL A 15 -34.17 35.58 18.10
C VAL A 15 -34.70 36.83 17.39
N ALA A 16 -33.81 37.64 16.78
CA ALA A 16 -34.16 38.43 15.58
C ALA A 16 -32.92 38.69 14.70
N LYS A 17 -33.03 38.28 13.42
CA LYS A 17 -32.12 38.58 12.31
C LYS A 17 -32.38 40.00 11.79
N GLY A 18 -31.32 40.69 11.36
CA GLY A 18 -31.38 41.93 10.59
C GLY A 18 -30.31 41.95 9.50
N SER A 19 -30.71 42.20 8.26
CA SER A 19 -29.97 41.99 7.01
C SER A 19 -29.25 43.25 6.50
N THR A 20 -28.03 43.04 5.99
CA THR A 20 -27.38 43.56 4.75
C THR A 20 -27.49 45.05 4.36
N THR A 21 -26.33 45.72 4.18
CA THR A 21 -26.03 46.47 2.95
C THR A 21 -24.51 46.67 2.74
N MET A 22 -24.08 46.47 1.50
CA MET A 22 -22.71 46.47 0.97
C MET A 22 -22.29 47.88 0.51
N ARG A 23 -21.03 48.31 0.71
CA ARG A 23 -20.34 49.30 -0.15
C ARG A 23 -18.83 49.09 -0.23
N THR A 24 -18.37 48.92 -1.46
CA THR A 24 -16.99 48.77 -1.95
C THR A 24 -16.24 50.11 -1.98
N ARG A 25 -14.92 50.15 -1.67
CA ARG A 25 -13.85 50.75 -2.50
C ARG A 25 -12.43 50.54 -1.94
N LEU A 26 -11.52 50.39 -2.89
CA LEU A 26 -10.11 49.98 -2.85
C LEU A 26 -9.18 51.23 -2.99
N ILE A 27 -7.91 51.08 -2.56
CA ILE A 27 -6.63 51.63 -3.12
C ILE A 27 -5.72 52.41 -2.11
N LEU A 28 -4.57 51.77 -1.77
CA LEU A 28 -3.13 52.19 -1.71
C LEU A 28 -2.73 53.62 -1.24
N LEU A 29 -1.57 53.94 -0.64
CA LEU A 29 -0.26 53.33 -0.33
C LEU A 29 0.46 54.28 0.68
N GLY A 30 1.35 53.77 1.55
CA GLY A 30 2.27 54.63 2.33
C GLY A 30 3.29 53.83 3.14
N MET A 31 4.46 53.61 2.55
CA MET A 31 5.60 52.83 3.05
C MET A 31 6.70 53.76 3.61
N ALA A 32 7.38 53.34 4.68
CA ALA A 32 8.81 53.56 5.00
C ALA A 32 9.05 53.24 6.50
N LEU A 33 10.19 52.72 6.99
CA LEU A 33 11.26 51.84 6.51
C LEU A 33 12.14 51.56 7.75
N GLY A 34 12.77 50.40 7.88
CA GLY A 34 13.77 50.13 8.91
C GLY A 34 14.31 48.68 8.90
N PHE A 35 15.37 48.46 8.10
CA PHE A 35 16.24 47.26 7.99
C PHE A 35 17.01 46.94 9.30
N MET A 36 17.68 45.80 9.56
CA MET A 36 18.43 44.78 8.79
C MET A 36 18.36 43.41 9.54
N GLY A 37 18.66 42.22 9.01
CA GLY A 37 19.21 41.75 7.71
C GLY A 37 19.65 40.26 7.78
N GLY A 38 19.94 39.64 6.62
CA GLY A 38 20.54 38.30 6.46
C GLY A 38 19.81 37.35 5.48
N PRO A 39 20.40 36.95 4.31
CA PRO A 39 19.70 36.32 3.17
C PRO A 39 19.82 34.75 3.17
N VAL A 40 18.85 33.91 2.77
CA VAL A 40 18.21 33.53 1.46
C VAL A 40 18.60 32.08 1.01
N MET A 41 17.57 31.24 0.81
CA MET A 41 17.24 30.17 -0.21
C MET A 41 18.35 29.53 -1.09
N ALA A 42 18.26 28.33 -1.71
CA ALA A 42 17.45 27.09 -1.68
C ALA A 42 18.00 26.07 -2.76
N GLU A 43 17.70 24.76 -2.59
CA GLU A 43 17.46 23.62 -3.54
C GLU A 43 18.50 22.94 -4.50
N GLU A 44 18.33 21.60 -4.64
CA GLU A 44 19.11 20.48 -5.30
C GLU A 44 18.86 20.28 -6.83
N PRO A 45 19.59 19.41 -7.63
CA PRO A 45 19.17 17.99 -7.90
C PRO A 45 20.16 16.91 -8.57
N SER A 46 19.89 15.59 -8.36
CA SER A 46 20.02 14.32 -9.19
C SER A 46 21.35 13.70 -9.81
N GLN A 47 21.44 12.34 -9.94
CA GLN A 47 22.64 11.41 -10.11
C GLN A 47 22.74 10.52 -11.42
N PRO A 48 23.92 9.99 -11.89
CA PRO A 48 24.02 8.64 -12.60
C PRO A 48 25.35 7.77 -12.51
N ALA A 49 25.37 6.58 -13.19
CA ALA A 49 26.16 5.30 -13.05
C ALA A 49 27.72 5.20 -13.33
N ARG A 50 28.32 3.99 -13.11
CA ARG A 50 29.65 3.68 -12.52
C ARG A 50 30.76 3.07 -13.47
N ARG A 51 31.94 3.72 -13.64
CA ARG A 51 33.07 3.49 -14.64
C ARG A 51 34.36 2.71 -14.16
N PRO A 52 35.35 2.34 -15.03
CA PRO A 52 36.65 1.70 -14.67
C PRO A 52 37.48 2.49 -13.64
N LEU A 53 38.30 1.82 -12.80
CA LEU A 53 38.92 2.49 -11.64
C LEU A 53 39.84 3.66 -12.04
N ALA A 54 40.65 3.51 -13.09
CA ALA A 54 41.53 4.58 -13.58
C ALA A 54 40.73 5.78 -14.14
N GLU A 55 39.61 5.54 -14.84
CA GLU A 55 38.71 6.59 -15.32
C GLU A 55 37.88 7.23 -14.20
N ARG A 56 37.56 6.47 -13.14
CA ARG A 56 36.95 7.01 -11.91
C ARG A 56 37.94 7.86 -11.14
N PHE A 57 39.21 7.47 -11.09
CA PHE A 57 40.25 8.21 -10.39
C PHE A 57 40.46 9.58 -11.04
N GLN A 58 40.51 9.63 -12.37
CA GLN A 58 40.53 10.88 -13.14
C GLN A 58 39.24 11.72 -13.04
N GLN A 59 38.12 11.18 -12.56
CA GLN A 59 36.91 11.97 -12.27
C GLN A 59 36.95 12.66 -10.91
N PHE A 60 37.77 12.17 -9.97
CA PHE A 60 37.90 12.73 -8.62
C PHE A 60 39.09 13.67 -8.48
N ASP A 61 40.13 13.48 -9.29
CA ASP A 61 41.26 14.42 -9.47
C ASP A 61 40.75 15.66 -10.23
N ARG A 62 40.24 16.64 -9.48
CA ARG A 62 39.48 17.77 -10.03
C ARG A 62 40.38 18.90 -10.49
N ASN A 63 41.54 19.04 -9.85
CA ASN A 63 42.55 20.02 -10.20
C ASN A 63 43.52 19.51 -11.29
N GLY A 64 43.50 18.21 -11.61
CA GLY A 64 44.24 17.61 -12.71
C GLY A 64 45.73 17.46 -12.42
N ASP A 65 46.12 17.35 -11.16
CA ASP A 65 47.52 17.26 -10.74
C ASP A 65 48.05 15.82 -10.64
N GLY A 66 47.17 14.82 -10.79
CA GLY A 66 47.51 13.41 -10.81
C GLY A 66 47.33 12.68 -9.46
N ASN A 67 46.91 13.39 -8.40
CA ASN A 67 46.65 12.84 -7.07
C ASN A 67 45.26 13.28 -6.55
N VAL A 68 44.63 12.51 -5.65
CA VAL A 68 43.32 12.88 -5.09
C VAL A 68 43.48 13.26 -3.63
N GLY A 69 43.43 14.56 -3.34
CA GLY A 69 43.53 15.09 -1.97
C GLY A 69 42.30 14.79 -1.11
N ARG A 70 42.44 14.89 0.22
CA ARG A 70 41.34 14.71 1.19
C ARG A 70 40.17 15.67 0.92
N ASP A 71 40.51 16.83 0.36
CA ASP A 71 39.59 17.89 -0.01
C ASP A 71 38.75 17.53 -1.26
N GLU A 72 39.23 16.62 -2.12
CA GLU A 72 38.59 16.25 -3.39
C GLU A 72 37.77 14.94 -3.31
N PHE A 73 38.06 14.07 -2.33
CA PHE A 73 37.26 12.87 -2.03
C PHE A 73 37.00 12.68 -0.52
N PRO A 74 36.06 13.44 0.07
CA PRO A 74 35.77 13.44 1.51
C PRO A 74 34.81 12.31 1.87
N SER A 75 35.34 11.09 1.93
CA SER A 75 34.62 9.88 2.36
C SER A 75 35.40 9.20 3.50
N PRO A 76 34.74 8.50 4.45
CA PRO A 76 35.44 7.72 5.48
C PRO A 76 36.36 6.62 4.90
N LEU A 77 36.21 6.31 3.60
CA LEU A 77 37.08 5.41 2.85
C LEU A 77 38.44 6.05 2.48
N PHE A 78 38.58 7.38 2.52
CA PHE A 78 39.81 8.09 2.18
C PHE A 78 40.96 7.69 3.11
N GLU A 79 40.71 7.70 4.43
CA GLU A 79 41.67 7.32 5.47
C GLU A 79 42.08 5.82 5.41
N ARG A 80 41.33 4.99 4.68
CA ARG A 80 41.67 3.56 4.45
C ARG A 80 42.50 3.34 3.19
N LEU A 81 42.54 4.32 2.29
CA LEU A 81 43.20 4.24 0.99
C LEU A 81 44.50 5.08 0.96
N ASP A 82 44.52 6.19 1.68
CA ASP A 82 45.72 7.00 2.00
C ASP A 82 46.56 6.24 3.03
N SER A 83 47.53 5.45 2.56
CA SER A 83 48.25 4.49 3.41
C SER A 83 49.38 5.12 4.20
N ASP A 84 49.94 6.22 3.71
CA ASP A 84 50.99 6.96 4.39
C ASP A 84 50.50 8.22 5.12
N GLN A 85 49.20 8.52 5.03
CA GLN A 85 48.49 9.58 5.76
C GLN A 85 49.01 10.97 5.43
N ASP A 86 49.55 11.14 4.23
CA ASP A 86 50.07 12.42 3.77
C ASP A 86 48.96 13.39 3.33
N GLY A 87 47.72 12.91 3.27
CA GLY A 87 46.53 13.68 2.93
C GLY A 87 46.17 13.63 1.46
N SER A 88 46.85 12.81 0.64
CA SER A 88 46.59 12.62 -0.78
C SER A 88 46.68 11.14 -1.20
N ILE A 89 45.69 10.63 -1.95
CA ILE A 89 45.71 9.25 -2.44
C ILE A 89 46.37 9.22 -3.82
N THR A 90 47.43 8.42 -3.96
CA THR A 90 48.10 8.19 -5.25
C THR A 90 47.55 6.95 -5.97
N LEU A 91 47.75 6.87 -7.30
CA LEU A 91 47.27 5.74 -8.10
C LEU A 91 47.88 4.39 -7.67
N GLN A 92 49.12 4.41 -7.16
CA GLN A 92 49.83 3.22 -6.68
C GLN A 92 49.27 2.72 -5.33
N GLU A 93 48.86 3.61 -4.43
CA GLU A 93 48.21 3.22 -3.17
C GLU A 93 46.82 2.66 -3.40
N ALA A 94 46.05 3.28 -4.30
CA ALA A 94 44.75 2.76 -4.71
C ALA A 94 44.86 1.35 -5.31
N GLN A 95 45.91 1.07 -6.10
CA GLN A 95 46.19 -0.26 -6.63
C GLN A 95 46.69 -1.25 -5.56
N ALA A 96 47.51 -0.80 -4.60
CA ALA A 96 48.04 -1.63 -3.52
C ALA A 96 46.94 -2.04 -2.52
N ALA A 97 46.00 -1.14 -2.19
CA ALA A 97 44.83 -1.43 -1.37
C ALA A 97 43.92 -2.48 -2.03
N TRP A 98 43.69 -2.35 -3.34
CA TRP A 98 42.90 -3.30 -4.14
C TRP A 98 43.57 -4.68 -4.24
N SER A 99 44.91 -4.71 -4.28
CA SER A 99 45.72 -5.94 -4.29
C SER A 99 45.72 -6.66 -2.94
N ARG A 100 45.68 -5.90 -1.82
CA ARG A 100 45.53 -6.43 -0.45
C ARG A 100 44.15 -7.09 -0.26
N GLU A 101 43.11 -6.50 -0.83
CA GLU A 101 41.74 -7.01 -0.77
C GLU A 101 41.56 -8.31 -1.59
N GLN A 102 42.31 -8.46 -2.69
CA GLN A 102 42.36 -9.71 -3.47
C GLN A 102 43.23 -10.82 -2.81
N ARG A 103 44.30 -10.46 -2.09
CA ARG A 103 45.16 -11.43 -1.38
C ARG A 103 44.54 -11.96 -0.08
N ALA A 104 43.61 -11.23 0.53
CA ALA A 104 42.85 -11.70 1.70
C ALA A 104 41.91 -12.88 1.39
N GLY A 105 41.70 -13.22 0.10
CA GLY A 105 40.91 -14.37 -0.35
C GLY A 105 41.65 -15.70 -0.52
N SER A 106 42.99 -15.75 -0.42
CA SER A 106 43.76 -16.98 -0.70
C SER A 106 44.97 -17.18 0.23
N SER A 107 44.78 -17.76 1.43
CA SER A 107 45.69 -18.72 2.11
C SER A 107 45.37 -18.88 3.61
N ARG A 108 45.05 -20.12 4.01
CA ARG A 108 45.16 -20.69 5.38
C ARG A 108 46.67 -20.83 5.72
N SER A 109 47.20 -20.90 6.96
CA SER A 109 46.90 -21.83 8.06
C SER A 109 47.79 -21.60 9.31
N GLU A 110 47.15 -21.59 10.50
CA GLU A 110 47.57 -22.06 11.86
C GLU A 110 48.69 -21.39 12.70
N PRO A 111 48.67 -21.50 14.05
CA PRO A 111 47.53 -21.51 14.99
C PRO A 111 47.74 -20.52 16.16
N ASN A 112 46.70 -19.76 16.53
CA ASN A 112 46.60 -19.30 17.92
C ASN A 112 45.13 -19.14 18.34
N THR A 113 44.85 -19.68 19.50
CA THR A 113 43.54 -19.94 20.06
C THR A 113 42.84 -18.67 20.55
N ALA A 114 41.51 -18.65 20.36
CA ALA A 114 40.51 -17.79 21.01
C ALA A 114 40.28 -16.38 20.44
N SER A 115 39.42 -16.28 19.42
CA SER A 115 38.22 -15.41 19.46
C SER A 115 37.41 -15.61 18.19
N GLY A 116 36.15 -16.02 18.35
CA GLY A 116 35.27 -16.44 17.26
C GLY A 116 34.83 -15.28 16.38
N ASP A 117 35.04 -15.46 15.09
CA ASP A 117 34.55 -14.62 14.00
C ASP A 117 33.04 -14.86 13.82
N THR A 118 32.20 -13.85 14.05
CA THR A 118 30.77 -13.93 13.73
C THR A 118 30.40 -12.82 12.76
N ARG A 119 30.39 -13.17 11.47
CA ARG A 119 29.65 -12.38 10.48
C ARG A 119 28.19 -12.26 10.94
N PRO A 120 27.58 -11.06 10.91
CA PRO A 120 26.17 -10.93 11.24
C PRO A 120 25.35 -11.80 10.27
N PRO A 121 24.45 -12.65 10.80
CA PRO A 121 23.70 -13.59 9.97
C PRO A 121 22.87 -12.83 8.95
N SER A 122 22.91 -13.30 7.70
CA SER A 122 22.06 -12.83 6.61
C SER A 122 20.58 -12.89 7.00
N LEU A 123 19.73 -12.13 6.31
CA LEU A 123 18.29 -12.15 6.57
C LEU A 123 17.72 -13.58 6.48
N LEU A 124 18.22 -14.39 5.55
CA LEU A 124 17.83 -15.80 5.40
C LEU A 124 18.31 -16.65 6.59
N GLU A 125 19.55 -16.48 7.07
CA GLU A 125 20.06 -17.18 8.25
C GLU A 125 19.33 -16.76 9.53
N ARG A 126 18.92 -15.49 9.65
CA ARG A 126 18.13 -14.99 10.79
C ARG A 126 16.71 -15.54 10.81
N ILE A 127 16.06 -15.58 9.64
CA ILE A 127 14.73 -16.17 9.49
C ILE A 127 14.82 -17.67 9.76
N GLY A 128 15.81 -18.37 9.18
CA GLY A 128 16.05 -19.79 9.42
C GLY A 128 16.41 -20.11 10.86
N ALA A 129 17.17 -19.25 11.56
CA ALA A 129 17.49 -19.43 12.98
C ALA A 129 16.27 -19.22 13.89
N HIS A 130 15.38 -18.28 13.54
CA HIS A 130 14.20 -17.98 14.36
C HIS A 130 13.03 -18.93 14.11
N TYR A 131 12.86 -19.38 12.86
CA TYR A 131 11.70 -20.14 12.42
C TYR A 131 12.03 -21.57 11.95
N GLY A 132 13.31 -21.91 11.76
CA GLY A 132 13.74 -23.16 11.16
C GLY A 132 13.51 -23.22 9.64
N ASP A 133 13.93 -24.33 9.03
CA ASP A 133 13.47 -24.73 7.70
C ASP A 133 11.99 -25.14 7.79
N ILE A 134 11.08 -24.16 7.75
CA ILE A 134 9.65 -24.45 7.70
C ILE A 134 9.33 -25.02 6.32
N LYS A 135 9.39 -26.33 6.19
CA LYS A 135 8.72 -27.06 5.11
C LYS A 135 7.21 -26.97 5.37
N PRO A 136 6.40 -26.42 4.44
CA PRO A 136 4.95 -26.49 4.56
C PRO A 136 4.57 -27.94 4.79
N GLN A 137 3.93 -28.21 5.92
CA GLN A 137 3.40 -29.55 6.10
C GLN A 137 2.18 -29.71 5.19
N PRO A 138 2.02 -30.86 4.52
CA PRO A 138 0.80 -31.14 3.82
C PRO A 138 -0.36 -31.05 4.80
N HIS A 139 -1.19 -30.03 4.66
CA HIS A 139 -2.44 -29.89 5.38
C HIS A 139 -3.55 -30.57 4.56
N ARG A 140 -4.22 -31.54 5.17
CA ARG A 140 -5.40 -32.18 4.61
C ARG A 140 -6.61 -31.68 5.39
N GLU A 141 -7.57 -31.11 4.69
CA GLU A 141 -8.84 -30.69 5.28
C GLU A 141 -9.56 -31.90 5.88
N GLU A 142 -9.86 -31.82 7.18
CA GLU A 142 -10.67 -32.83 7.86
C GLU A 142 -12.15 -32.55 7.56
N CYS A 143 -12.86 -33.54 7.03
CA CYS A 143 -14.27 -33.41 6.67
C CYS A 143 -15.14 -34.20 7.66
N ALA A 144 -16.27 -33.61 8.06
CA ALA A 144 -17.31 -34.33 8.79
C ALA A 144 -18.16 -35.20 7.84
N GLU A 145 -19.13 -35.94 8.39
CA GLU A 145 -19.96 -36.90 7.65
C GLU A 145 -20.63 -36.28 6.40
N GLN A 146 -20.39 -36.90 5.24
CA GLN A 146 -20.85 -36.42 3.94
C GLN A 146 -22.18 -37.07 3.55
N ARG A 147 -23.13 -36.24 3.08
CA ARG A 147 -24.35 -36.74 2.43
C ARG A 147 -24.12 -36.89 0.92
N PRO A 148 -24.74 -37.88 0.26
CA PRO A 148 -24.65 -38.02 -1.19
C PRO A 148 -25.04 -36.72 -1.92
N GLY A 149 -24.20 -36.28 -2.86
CA GLY A 149 -24.48 -35.12 -3.70
C GLY A 149 -24.24 -33.74 -3.06
N GLN A 150 -23.68 -33.66 -1.85
CA GLN A 150 -23.37 -32.38 -1.20
C GLN A 150 -21.89 -32.22 -0.89
N PRO A 151 -21.37 -30.98 -0.85
CA PRO A 151 -20.03 -30.70 -0.35
C PRO A 151 -19.86 -31.27 1.08
N PRO A 152 -18.70 -31.83 1.41
CA PRO A 152 -18.38 -32.21 2.78
C PRO A 152 -18.37 -30.98 3.68
N LEU A 153 -18.80 -31.13 4.94
CA LEU A 153 -18.63 -30.08 5.93
C LEU A 153 -17.18 -30.07 6.43
N LYS A 154 -16.60 -28.88 6.59
CA LYS A 154 -15.27 -28.69 7.15
C LYS A 154 -15.31 -28.90 8.65
N ARG A 155 -14.40 -29.74 9.17
CA ARG A 155 -14.19 -29.89 10.62
C ARG A 155 -13.31 -28.75 11.11
N MET A 156 -13.89 -27.87 11.91
CA MET A 156 -13.19 -26.73 12.48
C MET A 156 -12.42 -27.13 13.76
N PRO A 157 -11.26 -26.52 14.06
CA PRO A 157 -10.56 -26.73 15.32
C PRO A 157 -11.43 -26.32 16.51
N ASP A 158 -11.28 -26.99 17.66
CA ASP A 158 -12.05 -26.67 18.85
C ASP A 158 -11.91 -25.19 19.25
N GLY A 159 -13.01 -24.45 19.17
CA GLY A 159 -13.09 -23.00 19.41
C GLY A 159 -14.54 -22.51 19.26
N ASP A 160 -14.79 -21.24 19.62
CA ASP A 160 -16.14 -20.67 19.51
C ASP A 160 -16.72 -20.72 18.08
N PRO A 161 -15.94 -20.35 17.03
CA PRO A 161 -16.40 -20.47 15.64
C PRO A 161 -16.72 -21.90 15.22
N ALA A 162 -16.10 -22.90 15.87
CA ALA A 162 -16.38 -24.30 15.59
C ALA A 162 -17.71 -24.77 16.16
N ARG A 163 -18.22 -24.14 17.23
CA ARG A 163 -19.60 -24.36 17.70
C ARG A 163 -20.60 -23.70 16.76
N ASP A 164 -20.32 -22.45 16.39
CA ASP A 164 -21.18 -21.66 15.49
C ASP A 164 -21.25 -22.22 14.06
N ALA A 165 -20.25 -23.04 13.69
CA ALA A 165 -20.16 -23.74 12.42
C ALA A 165 -20.06 -25.27 12.55
N ALA A 166 -20.53 -25.85 13.67
CA ALA A 166 -20.40 -27.28 14.05
C ALA A 166 -21.15 -28.28 13.15
N GLY A 167 -21.46 -27.89 11.92
CA GLY A 167 -22.17 -28.69 10.96
C GLY A 167 -23.62 -28.23 10.76
N ARG A 168 -24.47 -29.15 10.35
CA ARG A 168 -25.76 -28.79 9.73
C ARG A 168 -26.74 -28.17 10.70
N GLY A 169 -27.45 -27.15 10.23
CA GLY A 169 -28.50 -26.47 10.99
C GLY A 169 -27.96 -25.52 12.08
N GLN A 170 -26.66 -25.20 12.05
CA GLN A 170 -26.10 -24.07 12.78
C GLN A 170 -26.37 -22.75 12.04
N LEU A 171 -26.08 -21.62 12.69
CA LEU A 171 -26.22 -20.31 12.06
C LEU A 171 -25.29 -20.17 10.83
N PHE A 172 -24.11 -20.78 10.88
CA PHE A 172 -23.17 -20.85 9.78
C PHE A 172 -22.80 -22.30 9.47
N GLU A 173 -22.57 -22.63 8.20
CA GLU A 173 -22.04 -23.93 7.79
C GLU A 173 -20.73 -23.71 7.03
N SER A 174 -19.66 -24.39 7.43
CA SER A 174 -18.40 -24.39 6.68
C SER A 174 -18.33 -25.64 5.80
N ILE A 175 -18.11 -25.46 4.51
CA ILE A 175 -18.03 -26.54 3.52
C ILE A 175 -16.65 -26.60 2.88
N CYS A 176 -16.24 -27.81 2.49
CA CYS A 176 -15.06 -28.03 1.68
C CYS A 176 -15.45 -28.00 0.19
N VAL A 177 -14.91 -27.02 -0.54
CA VAL A 177 -15.03 -26.89 -1.99
C VAL A 177 -13.65 -27.05 -2.61
N ALA A 178 -13.46 -28.14 -3.34
CA ALA A 178 -12.18 -28.45 -3.99
C ALA A 178 -11.79 -27.35 -4.98
N GLY A 179 -10.53 -26.93 -4.95
CA GLY A 179 -10.01 -25.85 -5.79
C GLY A 179 -10.37 -24.43 -5.33
N LEU A 180 -11.10 -24.28 -4.21
CA LEU A 180 -11.47 -22.97 -3.64
C LEU A 180 -11.10 -22.88 -2.16
N THR A 181 -11.64 -23.76 -1.31
CA THR A 181 -11.42 -23.70 0.15
C THR A 181 -10.13 -24.39 0.59
N ASP A 182 -9.46 -25.10 -0.32
CA ASP A 182 -8.16 -25.75 -0.14
C ASP A 182 -6.98 -24.87 -0.58
N ILE A 183 -7.25 -23.64 -1.05
CA ILE A 183 -6.22 -22.66 -1.42
C ILE A 183 -5.50 -22.17 -0.16
N GLN A 184 -4.21 -22.47 -0.07
CA GLN A 184 -3.35 -22.06 1.04
C GLN A 184 -2.60 -20.76 0.73
N GLU A 185 -3.32 -19.72 0.31
CA GLU A 185 -2.81 -18.36 0.07
C GLU A 185 -3.62 -17.37 0.91
N GLY A 186 -3.08 -16.18 1.20
CA GLY A 186 -3.80 -15.18 1.99
C GLY A 186 -4.83 -14.47 1.13
N MET A 187 -6.13 -14.77 1.27
CA MET A 187 -7.18 -14.01 0.59
C MET A 187 -7.36 -12.65 1.27
N ASN A 188 -7.15 -11.55 0.53
CA ASN A 188 -7.26 -10.20 1.12
C ASN A 188 -8.70 -9.66 1.01
N GLY A 189 -9.42 -10.03 -0.04
CA GLY A 189 -10.79 -9.62 -0.29
C GLY A 189 -11.40 -10.39 -1.47
N LEU A 190 -12.73 -10.43 -1.51
CA LEU A 190 -13.49 -11.13 -2.54
C LEU A 190 -14.76 -10.34 -2.91
N ALA A 191 -15.21 -10.54 -4.13
CA ALA A 191 -16.51 -10.14 -4.65
C ALA A 191 -17.24 -11.38 -5.16
N ILE A 192 -18.56 -11.43 -4.93
CA ILE A 192 -19.46 -12.49 -5.40
C ILE A 192 -20.45 -11.83 -6.36
N VAL A 193 -20.37 -12.16 -7.64
CA VAL A 193 -21.14 -11.53 -8.72
C VAL A 193 -21.39 -12.52 -9.84
N ASP A 194 -22.47 -12.35 -10.61
CA ASP A 194 -22.67 -13.09 -11.86
C ASP A 194 -21.85 -12.40 -12.97
N LEU A 195 -20.58 -12.78 -13.11
CA LEU A 195 -19.63 -12.08 -13.96
C LEU A 195 -19.91 -12.35 -15.44
N ASN A 196 -20.17 -13.62 -15.78
CA ASN A 196 -20.39 -14.05 -17.15
C ASN A 196 -21.87 -14.01 -17.60
N ARG A 197 -22.79 -13.59 -16.71
CA ARG A 197 -24.25 -13.50 -16.91
C ARG A 197 -24.92 -14.83 -17.23
N ASP A 198 -24.45 -15.92 -16.63
CA ASP A 198 -25.05 -17.24 -16.77
C ASP A 198 -26.11 -17.56 -15.70
N GLY A 199 -26.34 -16.62 -14.77
CA GLY A 199 -27.28 -16.74 -13.66
C GLY A 199 -26.70 -17.43 -12.43
N LEU A 200 -25.42 -17.82 -12.44
CA LEU A 200 -24.69 -18.33 -11.30
C LEU A 200 -23.72 -17.27 -10.77
N LEU A 201 -23.58 -17.20 -9.44
CA LEU A 201 -22.64 -16.28 -8.82
C LEU A 201 -21.21 -16.85 -8.89
N ASP A 202 -20.32 -16.09 -9.51
CA ASP A 202 -18.88 -16.30 -9.61
C ASP A 202 -18.14 -15.61 -8.44
N ILE A 203 -16.84 -15.88 -8.34
CA ILE A 203 -15.97 -15.27 -7.33
C ILE A 203 -14.79 -14.57 -7.99
N VAL A 204 -14.58 -13.30 -7.66
CA VAL A 204 -13.37 -12.53 -7.98
C VAL A 204 -12.67 -12.21 -6.69
N ALA A 205 -11.42 -12.64 -6.51
CA ALA A 205 -10.72 -12.50 -5.24
C ALA A 205 -9.26 -12.11 -5.44
N THR A 206 -8.75 -11.31 -4.50
CA THR A 206 -7.33 -10.98 -4.46
C THR A 206 -6.63 -11.83 -3.41
N PHE A 207 -5.40 -12.23 -3.73
CA PHE A 207 -4.60 -13.09 -2.88
C PHE A 207 -3.21 -12.49 -2.67
N SER A 208 -2.64 -12.83 -1.53
CA SER A 208 -1.26 -12.60 -1.16
C SER A 208 -0.54 -13.94 -1.02
N ALA A 209 0.77 -13.93 -1.25
CA ALA A 209 1.59 -15.10 -1.02
C ALA A 209 1.48 -15.59 0.45
N PRO A 210 1.59 -16.90 0.71
CA PRO A 210 1.43 -17.47 2.06
C PRO A 210 2.48 -16.98 3.06
N ARG A 211 3.61 -16.47 2.54
CA ARG A 211 4.64 -15.78 3.30
C ARG A 211 4.86 -14.41 2.70
N GLY A 212 4.95 -13.40 3.57
CA GLY A 212 5.32 -12.06 3.16
C GLY A 212 6.67 -12.09 2.43
N ALA A 213 6.74 -11.49 1.25
CA ALA A 213 7.89 -11.56 0.35
C ALA A 213 9.12 -10.76 0.81
N GLY A 214 9.24 -10.46 2.12
CA GLY A 214 10.40 -9.76 2.70
C GLY A 214 10.70 -8.40 2.07
N GLY A 215 9.71 -7.76 1.44
CA GLY A 215 9.88 -6.52 0.71
C GLY A 215 10.08 -6.64 -0.80
N ARG A 216 9.87 -7.82 -1.42
CA ARG A 216 9.61 -7.95 -2.87
C ARG A 216 8.11 -7.84 -3.13
N TRP A 217 7.62 -6.60 -3.23
CA TRP A 217 6.21 -6.26 -3.43
C TRP A 217 5.77 -6.73 -4.84
N GLY A 218 4.57 -7.31 -4.99
CA GLY A 218 4.07 -7.85 -6.26
C GLY A 218 4.20 -9.36 -6.46
N ALA A 219 5.24 -9.99 -5.93
CA ALA A 219 5.52 -11.40 -6.21
C ALA A 219 4.57 -12.35 -5.44
N GLY A 220 3.74 -13.10 -6.17
CA GLY A 220 2.77 -14.04 -5.61
C GLY A 220 1.47 -13.40 -5.12
N GLU A 221 1.27 -12.11 -5.39
CA GLU A 221 0.01 -11.41 -5.19
C GLU A 221 -0.84 -11.57 -6.46
N LYS A 222 -2.07 -12.05 -6.34
CA LYS A 222 -2.87 -12.50 -7.49
C LYS A 222 -4.26 -11.92 -7.51
N LEU A 223 -4.82 -11.76 -8.70
CA LEU A 223 -6.26 -11.67 -8.96
C LEU A 223 -6.71 -13.04 -9.48
N ARG A 224 -7.60 -13.69 -8.76
CA ARG A 224 -8.17 -14.99 -9.16
C ARG A 224 -9.64 -14.80 -9.46
N VAL A 225 -10.08 -15.36 -10.58
CA VAL A 225 -11.50 -15.47 -10.94
C VAL A 225 -11.88 -16.94 -10.95
N PHE A 226 -13.02 -17.26 -10.36
CA PHE A 226 -13.56 -18.60 -10.27
C PHE A 226 -14.97 -18.59 -10.85
N ILE A 227 -15.13 -19.24 -12.01
CA ILE A 227 -16.42 -19.36 -12.69
C ILE A 227 -17.20 -20.52 -12.10
N ASN A 228 -18.43 -20.27 -11.68
CA ASN A 228 -19.30 -21.23 -11.06
C ASN A 228 -19.95 -22.13 -12.12
N GLU A 229 -19.69 -23.43 -12.06
CA GLU A 229 -20.26 -24.43 -12.98
C GLU A 229 -21.44 -25.20 -12.33
N GLY A 230 -21.99 -24.64 -11.25
CA GLY A 230 -23.09 -25.21 -10.46
C GLY A 230 -22.65 -26.30 -9.48
N GLY A 231 -23.46 -26.50 -8.45
CA GLY A 231 -23.22 -27.56 -7.45
C GLY A 231 -21.88 -27.43 -6.72
N PHE A 232 -21.46 -26.19 -6.41
CA PHE A 232 -20.18 -25.87 -5.78
C PHE A 232 -18.95 -26.37 -6.56
N ARG A 233 -19.03 -26.40 -7.90
CA ARG A 233 -17.85 -26.58 -8.75
C ARG A 233 -17.44 -25.23 -9.30
N PHE A 234 -16.16 -24.92 -9.16
CA PHE A 234 -15.59 -23.66 -9.63
C PHE A 234 -14.40 -23.95 -10.53
N ARG A 235 -14.40 -23.34 -11.72
CA ARG A 235 -13.29 -23.40 -12.66
C ARG A 235 -12.48 -22.12 -12.57
N PRO A 236 -11.17 -22.18 -12.31
CA PRO A 236 -10.30 -21.01 -12.40
C PRO A 236 -10.35 -20.41 -13.81
N HIS A 237 -10.44 -19.08 -13.88
CA HIS A 237 -10.38 -18.32 -15.12
C HIS A 237 -9.40 -17.15 -14.98
N THR A 238 -8.64 -16.90 -16.04
CA THR A 238 -7.68 -15.79 -16.08
C THR A 238 -8.25 -14.69 -16.96
N VAL A 239 -8.56 -13.55 -16.36
CA VAL A 239 -8.99 -12.34 -17.09
C VAL A 239 -7.81 -11.68 -17.80
N LYS A 240 -8.10 -10.85 -18.79
CA LYS A 240 -7.11 -10.04 -19.49
C LYS A 240 -7.15 -8.61 -18.96
N LEU A 241 -5.98 -8.07 -18.65
CA LEU A 241 -5.81 -6.66 -18.28
C LEU A 241 -5.02 -5.95 -19.39
N LEU A 242 -5.66 -5.01 -20.05
CA LEU A 242 -5.10 -4.15 -21.10
C LEU A 242 -4.58 -2.86 -20.46
N ASP A 243 -3.50 -2.30 -21.01
CA ASP A 243 -2.86 -1.05 -20.57
C ASP A 243 -2.50 -0.99 -19.08
N SER A 244 -2.38 -2.16 -18.44
CA SER A 244 -2.12 -2.31 -17.01
C SER A 244 -0.63 -2.57 -16.73
N SER A 245 -0.11 -1.96 -15.66
CA SER A 245 1.22 -2.27 -15.13
C SER A 245 1.26 -3.53 -14.27
N VAL A 246 0.09 -4.09 -13.95
CA VAL A 246 -0.08 -5.34 -13.20
C VAL A 246 -0.73 -6.42 -14.07
N SER A 247 -0.58 -7.68 -13.67
CA SER A 247 -1.26 -8.82 -14.30
C SER A 247 -1.99 -9.65 -13.24
N PRO A 248 -2.92 -10.55 -13.62
CA PRO A 248 -3.59 -11.42 -12.67
C PRO A 248 -2.64 -12.27 -11.81
N GLU A 249 -1.46 -12.63 -12.32
CA GLU A 249 -0.46 -13.42 -11.57
C GLU A 249 0.56 -12.57 -10.80
N SER A 250 0.54 -11.25 -10.99
CA SER A 250 1.38 -10.27 -10.31
C SER A 250 0.58 -8.99 -10.11
N PHE A 251 -0.46 -9.09 -9.27
CA PHE A 251 -1.54 -8.11 -9.19
C PHE A 251 -1.26 -6.95 -8.21
N GLY A 252 -0.12 -7.02 -7.51
CA GLY A 252 0.45 -5.90 -6.75
C GLY A 252 -0.44 -5.44 -5.60
N ARG A 253 -0.57 -6.20 -4.51
CA ARG A 253 -1.21 -5.79 -3.25
C ARG A 253 -2.67 -5.36 -3.36
N GLY A 254 -3.38 -5.84 -4.38
CA GLY A 254 -4.83 -5.74 -4.42
C GLY A 254 -5.45 -6.25 -3.11
N GLN A 255 -6.39 -5.48 -2.57
CA GLN A 255 -7.08 -5.74 -1.32
C GLN A 255 -8.51 -6.16 -1.61
N VAL A 256 -9.44 -5.21 -1.70
CA VAL A 256 -10.86 -5.54 -1.83
C VAL A 256 -11.29 -5.24 -3.27
N PRO A 257 -11.67 -6.27 -4.05
CA PRO A 257 -12.34 -6.05 -5.32
C PRO A 257 -13.81 -5.71 -5.08
N ASN A 258 -14.35 -4.80 -5.89
CA ASN A 258 -15.77 -4.55 -6.07
C ASN A 258 -16.04 -4.48 -7.57
N LEU A 259 -17.18 -5.00 -7.99
CA LEU A 259 -17.59 -4.99 -9.39
C LEU A 259 -18.93 -4.27 -9.54
N ALA A 260 -19.00 -3.39 -10.53
CA ALA A 260 -20.19 -2.63 -10.89
C ALA A 260 -20.04 -2.15 -12.34
N ASP A 261 -21.16 -1.88 -12.99
CA ASP A 261 -21.20 -1.26 -14.30
C ASP A 261 -21.07 0.27 -14.13
N PHE A 262 -19.85 0.80 -14.23
CA PHE A 262 -19.58 2.23 -14.02
C PHE A 262 -19.94 3.08 -15.24
N ASP A 263 -19.82 2.53 -16.44
CA ASP A 263 -20.05 3.25 -17.69
C ASP A 263 -21.43 3.00 -18.32
N GLY A 264 -22.20 2.07 -17.77
CA GLY A 264 -23.57 1.75 -18.18
C GLY A 264 -23.65 0.88 -19.43
N ASP A 265 -22.58 0.19 -19.81
CA ASP A 265 -22.55 -0.70 -20.99
C ASP A 265 -23.17 -2.09 -20.73
N GLY A 266 -23.55 -2.34 -19.48
CA GLY A 266 -24.15 -3.56 -18.97
C GLY A 266 -23.14 -4.58 -18.45
N TYR A 267 -21.85 -4.46 -18.78
CA TYR A 267 -20.78 -5.33 -18.29
C TYR A 267 -20.26 -4.81 -16.96
N LEU A 268 -19.88 -5.75 -16.08
CA LEU A 268 -19.32 -5.35 -14.79
C LEU A 268 -17.86 -4.94 -14.99
N ASP A 269 -17.52 -3.75 -14.54
CA ASP A 269 -16.16 -3.26 -14.38
C ASP A 269 -15.60 -3.69 -13.03
N LEU A 270 -14.28 -3.55 -12.86
CA LEU A 270 -13.57 -3.96 -11.66
C LEU A 270 -12.89 -2.77 -11.00
N PHE A 271 -13.31 -2.44 -9.77
CA PHE A 271 -12.56 -1.57 -8.87
C PHE A 271 -11.82 -2.42 -7.84
N VAL A 272 -10.52 -2.20 -7.66
CA VAL A 272 -9.74 -2.91 -6.62
C VAL A 272 -8.96 -1.91 -5.78
N THR A 273 -9.18 -1.92 -4.48
CA THR A 273 -8.34 -1.14 -3.58
C THR A 273 -6.94 -1.73 -3.45
N ARG A 274 -5.94 -0.90 -3.22
CA ARG A 274 -4.55 -1.34 -3.14
C ARG A 274 -3.79 -0.54 -2.10
N HIS A 275 -3.07 -1.22 -1.23
CA HIS A 275 -2.28 -0.52 -0.22
C HIS A 275 -0.86 -0.21 -0.72
N ALA A 276 -0.35 0.93 -0.29
CA ALA A 276 0.92 1.50 -0.73
C ALA A 276 2.13 0.61 -0.43
N GLN A 277 3.21 0.80 -1.20
CA GLN A 277 4.46 0.10 -0.96
C GLN A 277 5.29 0.76 0.15
N MET A 278 4.78 0.76 1.38
CA MET A 278 5.27 1.61 2.47
C MET A 278 5.57 0.84 3.76
N SER A 279 6.62 1.26 4.46
CA SER A 279 6.98 0.77 5.79
C SER A 279 7.38 1.94 6.69
N GLY A 280 6.64 2.14 7.79
CA GLY A 280 6.99 3.16 8.77
C GLY A 280 6.89 4.60 8.24
N GLY A 281 5.88 4.90 7.41
CA GLY A 281 5.70 6.21 6.79
C GLY A 281 6.68 6.52 5.65
N ARG A 282 7.51 5.55 5.24
CA ARG A 282 8.46 5.70 4.13
C ARG A 282 8.13 4.73 3.00
N SER A 283 7.97 5.26 1.80
CA SER A 283 7.85 4.44 0.60
C SER A 283 9.10 3.58 0.40
N ASN A 284 8.90 2.39 -0.17
CA ASN A 284 9.96 1.55 -0.65
C ASN A 284 10.79 2.31 -1.70
N PRO A 285 12.13 2.19 -1.72
CA PRO A 285 12.93 2.78 -2.80
C PRO A 285 12.55 2.31 -4.21
N ASN A 286 11.92 1.12 -4.34
CA ASN A 286 11.42 0.56 -5.59
C ASN A 286 9.87 0.58 -5.66
N ASP A 287 9.23 1.50 -4.93
CA ASP A 287 7.78 1.69 -4.98
C ASP A 287 7.34 1.96 -6.41
N GLN A 288 6.46 1.10 -6.93
CA GLN A 288 5.94 1.18 -8.29
C GLN A 288 4.87 2.27 -8.44
N GLY A 289 4.48 2.95 -7.35
CA GLY A 289 3.44 3.97 -7.38
C GLY A 289 2.06 3.39 -7.69
N LEU A 290 1.82 2.12 -7.36
CA LEU A 290 0.53 1.48 -7.60
C LEU A 290 -0.47 1.91 -6.52
N GLY A 291 -1.57 2.51 -6.93
CA GLY A 291 -2.73 2.82 -6.10
C GLY A 291 -3.94 1.95 -6.43
N ASN A 292 -5.14 2.26 -5.96
CA ASN A 292 -6.38 1.60 -6.35
C ASN A 292 -6.49 1.49 -7.88
N GLY A 293 -7.05 0.37 -8.34
CA GLY A 293 -7.31 0.11 -9.74
C GLY A 293 -8.79 0.32 -10.09
N LEU A 294 -9.07 0.93 -11.24
CA LEU A 294 -10.35 0.89 -11.93
C LEU A 294 -10.09 0.33 -13.33
N TYR A 295 -10.67 -0.83 -13.62
CA TYR A 295 -10.51 -1.57 -14.85
C TYR A 295 -11.88 -1.71 -15.53
N LEU A 296 -12.08 -1.04 -16.66
CA LEU A 296 -13.35 -1.09 -17.40
C LEU A 296 -13.41 -2.31 -18.29
N SER A 297 -14.57 -2.95 -18.39
CA SER A 297 -14.82 -4.02 -19.35
C SER A 297 -14.71 -3.47 -20.78
N GLU A 298 -14.12 -4.25 -21.69
CA GLU A 298 -14.08 -3.91 -23.11
C GLU A 298 -15.24 -4.59 -23.87
N GLY A 299 -16.46 -4.41 -23.37
CA GLY A 299 -17.66 -5.09 -23.88
C GLY A 299 -17.62 -6.62 -23.74
N ALA A 300 -16.80 -7.13 -22.82
CA ALA A 300 -16.62 -8.54 -22.56
C ALA A 300 -16.30 -8.79 -21.08
N TRP A 301 -16.95 -9.80 -20.48
CA TRP A 301 -16.87 -10.08 -19.05
C TRP A 301 -15.46 -10.45 -18.54
N ASP A 302 -14.53 -10.82 -19.42
CA ASP A 302 -13.20 -11.32 -19.05
C ASP A 302 -12.02 -10.46 -19.55
N THR A 303 -12.30 -9.32 -20.18
CA THR A 303 -11.26 -8.44 -20.73
C THR A 303 -11.50 -7.02 -20.24
N PHE A 304 -10.52 -6.49 -19.51
CA PHE A 304 -10.61 -5.19 -18.87
C PHE A 304 -9.46 -4.28 -19.31
N ARG A 305 -9.70 -2.97 -19.41
CA ARG A 305 -8.69 -1.94 -19.62
C ARG A 305 -8.47 -1.12 -18.36
N ASP A 306 -7.21 -0.97 -17.97
CA ASP A 306 -6.84 -0.11 -16.83
C ASP A 306 -7.04 1.37 -17.19
N VAL A 307 -7.91 2.05 -16.45
CA VAL A 307 -8.16 3.49 -16.58
C VAL A 307 -7.82 4.25 -15.28
N SER A 308 -7.20 3.58 -14.32
CA SER A 308 -7.04 4.05 -12.93
C SER A 308 -6.39 5.42 -12.82
N ALA A 309 -5.26 5.60 -13.50
CA ALA A 309 -4.51 6.85 -13.50
C ALA A 309 -5.26 7.97 -14.22
N LYS A 310 -5.85 7.66 -15.37
CA LYS A 310 -6.66 8.61 -16.16
C LYS A 310 -7.86 9.11 -15.34
N MET A 311 -8.50 8.21 -14.61
CA MET A 311 -9.71 8.47 -13.84
C MET A 311 -9.42 9.13 -12.48
N GLY A 312 -8.17 9.11 -12.00
CA GLY A 312 -7.77 9.83 -10.79
C GLY A 312 -8.06 9.12 -9.46
N VAL A 313 -8.24 7.80 -9.46
CA VAL A 313 -8.71 7.01 -8.29
C VAL A 313 -7.60 6.38 -7.44
N GLN A 314 -6.33 6.58 -7.81
CA GLN A 314 -5.22 5.74 -7.36
C GLN A 314 -4.93 5.83 -5.85
N ASN A 315 -4.81 7.00 -5.23
CA ASN A 315 -4.49 7.11 -3.79
C ASN A 315 -3.24 6.29 -3.39
N GLU A 316 -2.16 6.42 -4.15
CA GLU A 316 -0.97 5.56 -4.22
C GLU A 316 -0.19 5.42 -2.90
N LYS A 317 -0.35 6.39 -1.99
CA LYS A 317 0.35 6.43 -0.70
C LYS A 317 -0.51 5.94 0.46
N ALA A 318 -1.75 5.55 0.21
CA ALA A 318 -2.66 5.17 1.26
C ALA A 318 -2.69 3.67 1.52
N TYR A 319 -3.11 3.30 2.73
CA TYR A 319 -3.46 1.92 3.06
C TYR A 319 -4.93 1.66 2.69
N ASN A 320 -5.23 1.71 1.39
CA ASN A 320 -6.60 1.51 0.90
C ASN A 320 -7.14 0.13 1.28
N ARG A 321 -8.33 0.08 1.90
CA ARG A 321 -9.02 -1.16 2.29
C ARG A 321 -10.37 -1.29 1.63
N GLN A 322 -11.45 -0.90 2.31
CA GLN A 322 -12.79 -1.19 1.83
C GLN A 322 -13.28 -0.07 0.91
N PRO A 323 -13.60 -0.35 -0.36
CA PRO A 323 -14.38 0.55 -1.19
C PRO A 323 -15.88 0.37 -0.92
N SER A 324 -16.65 1.43 -1.13
CA SER A 324 -18.11 1.42 -1.20
C SER A 324 -18.54 2.25 -2.40
N LEU A 325 -19.52 1.74 -3.15
CA LEU A 325 -20.00 2.34 -4.38
C LEU A 325 -21.41 2.90 -4.17
N GLY A 326 -21.71 4.05 -4.72
CA GLY A 326 -23.04 4.62 -4.71
C GLY A 326 -23.09 6.00 -5.36
N ASP A 327 -24.24 6.40 -5.86
CA ASP A 327 -24.48 7.73 -6.42
C ASP A 327 -24.83 8.70 -5.25
N VAL A 328 -23.82 9.37 -4.69
CA VAL A 328 -24.00 10.18 -3.48
C VAL A 328 -24.58 11.56 -3.79
N ASN A 329 -24.38 12.06 -5.00
CA ASN A 329 -24.86 13.37 -5.44
C ASN A 329 -26.16 13.31 -6.27
N ARG A 330 -26.63 12.10 -6.62
CA ARG A 330 -27.81 11.81 -7.43
C ARG A 330 -27.70 12.29 -8.89
N ASP A 331 -26.51 12.24 -9.45
CA ASP A 331 -26.27 12.63 -10.86
C ASP A 331 -26.42 11.45 -11.85
N GLY A 332 -26.68 10.25 -11.34
CA GLY A 332 -26.85 9.03 -12.12
C GLY A 332 -25.56 8.25 -12.37
N TRP A 333 -24.41 8.74 -11.89
CA TRP A 333 -23.13 8.04 -11.97
C TRP A 333 -22.73 7.47 -10.61
N LEU A 334 -21.95 6.38 -10.63
CA LEU A 334 -21.43 5.79 -9.40
C LEU A 334 -20.22 6.56 -8.87
N ASP A 335 -20.29 6.94 -7.60
CA ASP A 335 -19.18 7.50 -6.82
C ASP A 335 -18.50 6.39 -6.00
N VAL A 336 -17.28 6.67 -5.52
CA VAL A 336 -16.46 5.71 -4.78
C VAL A 336 -15.97 6.30 -3.46
N ALA A 337 -16.37 5.70 -2.34
CA ALA A 337 -15.76 5.96 -1.04
C ALA A 337 -14.72 4.87 -0.73
N VAL A 338 -13.50 5.25 -0.33
CA VAL A 338 -12.44 4.33 0.07
C VAL A 338 -12.05 4.58 1.52
N GLY A 339 -12.28 3.59 2.38
CA GLY A 339 -11.77 3.56 3.75
C GLY A 339 -10.33 3.07 3.79
N CYS A 340 -9.47 3.77 4.52
CA CYS A 340 -8.06 3.41 4.69
C CYS A 340 -7.74 2.99 6.13
N ASP A 341 -6.81 2.06 6.27
CA ASP A 341 -6.33 1.52 7.55
C ASP A 341 -5.10 2.28 8.06
N ASN A 342 -4.78 2.12 9.34
CA ASN A 342 -3.50 2.55 9.89
C ASN A 342 -2.93 1.50 10.84
N ILE A 343 -1.77 0.93 10.46
CA ILE A 343 -1.03 0.02 11.31
C ILE A 343 0.27 0.70 11.74
N LYS A 344 0.43 0.91 13.06
CA LYS A 344 1.58 1.60 13.67
C LYS A 344 1.77 2.99 13.03
N ASN A 345 3.00 3.32 12.63
CA ASN A 345 3.30 4.54 11.90
C ASN A 345 3.23 4.28 10.38
N ALA A 346 2.02 4.12 9.82
CA ALA A 346 1.79 3.94 8.39
C ALA A 346 2.53 2.73 7.75
N MET A 347 2.43 1.55 8.38
CA MET A 347 2.82 0.28 7.74
C MET A 347 1.77 -0.09 6.69
N GLY A 348 2.14 -0.11 5.40
CA GLY A 348 1.19 -0.36 4.29
C GLY A 348 0.55 0.90 3.69
N GLY A 349 0.83 2.08 4.24
CA GLY A 349 0.36 3.37 3.72
C GLY A 349 -0.24 4.27 4.79
N PHE A 350 -0.53 5.52 4.42
CA PHE A 350 -1.24 6.46 5.27
C PHE A 350 -2.76 6.17 5.28
N PRO A 351 -3.49 6.45 6.37
CA PRO A 351 -4.95 6.31 6.41
C PRO A 351 -5.65 7.49 5.71
N HIS A 352 -5.30 7.72 4.44
CA HIS A 352 -5.86 8.77 3.62
C HIS A 352 -7.14 8.26 2.93
N SER A 353 -8.25 8.16 3.66
CA SER A 353 -9.55 7.82 3.06
C SER A 353 -9.95 8.83 1.97
N ARG A 354 -10.73 8.41 0.97
CA ARG A 354 -11.08 9.26 -0.19
C ARG A 354 -12.54 9.11 -0.58
N LEU A 355 -13.23 10.22 -0.82
CA LEU A 355 -14.57 10.19 -1.41
C LEU A 355 -14.46 10.78 -2.81
N TYR A 356 -14.42 9.89 -3.78
CA TYR A 356 -14.32 10.19 -5.20
C TYR A 356 -15.72 10.36 -5.78
N VAL A 357 -16.08 11.58 -6.17
CA VAL A 357 -17.30 11.85 -6.93
C VAL A 357 -16.96 11.91 -8.41
N PHE A 358 -17.72 11.19 -9.23
CA PHE A 358 -17.51 11.20 -10.67
C PHE A 358 -17.95 12.55 -11.27
N GLN A 359 -17.14 13.10 -12.17
CA GLN A 359 -17.41 14.34 -12.89
C GLN A 359 -17.46 14.02 -14.40
N PRO A 360 -18.65 13.91 -15.00
CA PRO A 360 -18.78 13.72 -16.44
C PRO A 360 -18.36 15.00 -17.17
N GLN A 361 -17.42 14.89 -18.11
CA GLN A 361 -17.05 16.01 -19.00
C GLN A 361 -17.83 16.01 -20.32
N ALA A 362 -18.34 14.84 -20.70
CA ALA A 362 -19.14 14.63 -21.91
C ALA A 362 -20.11 13.47 -21.66
N ALA A 363 -20.82 13.03 -22.71
CA ALA A 363 -21.78 11.94 -22.62
C ALA A 363 -21.15 10.56 -22.33
N ARG A 364 -19.85 10.38 -22.60
CA ARG A 364 -19.15 9.10 -22.39
C ARG A 364 -18.42 9.11 -21.06
N PHE A 365 -18.56 8.02 -20.31
CA PHE A 365 -17.84 7.80 -19.05
C PHE A 365 -16.32 8.03 -19.20
N ALA A 366 -15.74 7.48 -20.28
CA ALA A 366 -14.31 7.58 -20.55
C ALA A 366 -13.76 9.01 -20.69
N ASP A 367 -14.61 10.01 -20.92
CA ASP A 367 -14.21 11.42 -21.02
C ASP A 367 -14.25 12.15 -19.66
N GLY A 368 -14.88 11.55 -18.65
CA GLY A 368 -14.95 12.07 -17.29
C GLY A 368 -13.73 11.74 -16.42
N ARG A 369 -13.84 12.05 -15.14
CA ARG A 369 -12.84 11.72 -14.11
C ARG A 369 -13.48 11.72 -12.72
N PHE A 370 -12.86 11.04 -11.77
CA PHE A 370 -13.20 11.18 -10.37
C PHE A 370 -12.48 12.38 -9.73
N GLU A 371 -13.20 13.07 -8.86
CA GLU A 371 -12.66 14.14 -8.02
C GLU A 371 -12.81 13.76 -6.55
N ASP A 372 -11.71 13.80 -5.81
CA ASP A 372 -11.75 13.62 -4.36
C ASP A 372 -12.32 14.87 -3.70
N ILE A 373 -13.42 14.69 -2.97
CA ILE A 373 -14.06 15.74 -2.17
C ILE A 373 -13.88 15.50 -0.66
N GLY A 374 -13.12 14.47 -0.27
CA GLY A 374 -12.76 14.23 1.12
C GLY A 374 -11.98 15.40 1.72
N GLY A 375 -12.34 15.81 2.94
CA GLY A 375 -11.66 16.89 3.67
C GLY A 375 -12.04 18.30 3.19
N THR A 376 -12.93 18.43 2.21
CA THR A 376 -13.53 19.71 1.82
C THR A 376 -14.57 20.15 2.85
N ASP A 377 -15.06 21.40 2.76
CA ASP A 377 -16.15 21.89 3.64
C ASP A 377 -17.44 21.06 3.53
N LEU A 378 -17.63 20.34 2.42
CA LEU A 378 -18.76 19.42 2.24
C LEU A 378 -18.57 18.11 3.01
N VAL A 379 -17.32 17.68 3.23
CA VAL A 379 -16.96 16.39 3.83
C VAL A 379 -15.70 16.53 4.73
N PRO A 380 -15.71 17.42 5.74
CA PRO A 380 -14.49 17.92 6.39
C PRO A 380 -13.70 16.86 7.17
N ASP A 381 -14.35 15.77 7.59
CA ASP A 381 -13.76 14.71 8.42
C ASP A 381 -13.39 13.43 7.64
N PHE A 382 -13.63 13.40 6.33
CA PHE A 382 -13.35 12.23 5.51
C PHE A 382 -12.02 12.37 4.78
N GLY A 383 -11.01 11.61 5.16
CA GLY A 383 -9.73 11.54 4.44
C GLY A 383 -8.56 12.32 5.03
N GLY A 384 -8.78 13.02 6.14
CA GLY A 384 -7.71 13.59 6.97
C GLY A 384 -6.99 12.51 7.79
N PHE A 385 -5.67 12.66 7.94
CA PHE A 385 -4.90 11.84 8.88
C PHE A 385 -4.93 12.48 10.27
N HIS A 386 -5.87 12.05 11.11
CA HIS A 386 -5.80 12.29 12.53
C HIS A 386 -5.34 11.00 13.21
N HIS A 387 -4.18 11.04 13.87
CA HIS A 387 -3.77 9.97 14.78
C HIS A 387 -3.37 10.58 16.12
N ASP A 388 -3.89 10.01 17.19
CA ASP A 388 -3.49 10.27 18.56
C ASP A 388 -3.14 8.92 19.17
N SER A 389 -1.86 8.55 19.16
CA SER A 389 -1.40 7.25 19.67
C SER A 389 -1.68 7.03 21.17
N SER A 390 -2.08 8.08 21.91
CA SER A 390 -2.55 7.96 23.28
C SER A 390 -4.02 7.51 23.37
N LYS A 391 -4.83 7.75 22.32
CA LYS A 391 -6.26 7.43 22.22
C LYS A 391 -6.56 6.29 21.24
N ASP A 392 -5.85 6.25 20.12
CA ASP A 392 -6.02 5.30 19.03
C ASP A 392 -5.29 4.00 19.35
N LYS A 393 -5.87 3.22 20.26
CA LYS A 393 -5.39 1.88 20.60
C LYS A 393 -6.41 0.86 20.10
N ALA A 394 -5.95 -0.13 19.35
CA ALA A 394 -6.76 -1.25 18.89
C ALA A 394 -6.37 -2.52 19.69
N GLY A 395 -7.36 -3.16 20.32
CA GLY A 395 -7.19 -4.44 21.03
C GLY A 395 -7.92 -4.52 22.38
N PRO A 396 -8.13 -5.73 22.92
CA PRO A 396 -8.92 -5.96 24.13
C PRO A 396 -8.23 -5.55 25.45
N ASP A 397 -6.94 -5.23 25.42
CA ASP A 397 -6.18 -4.79 26.61
C ASP A 397 -6.00 -3.27 26.63
N LEU A 398 -7.14 -2.59 26.56
CA LEU A 398 -7.27 -1.16 26.68
C LEU A 398 -8.15 -0.81 27.88
#